data_AF-A0A843HJ65-F1
#
_entry.id   AF-A0A843HJ65-F1
#
_cell.length_a   1.000
_cell.length_b   1.000
_cell.length_c   1.000
_cell.angle_alpha   90.00
_cell.angle_beta   90.00
_cell.angle_gamma   90.00
#
_symmetry.space_group_name_H-M   'P 1'
#
loop_
_entity.id
_entity.type
_entity.pdbx_description
1 polymer ?
#
loop_
_entity_poly.entity_id
_entity_poly.type
_entity_poly.pdbx_seq_one_letter_code
_entity_poly.pdbx_strand_id
1 'polypeptide(L)' 'MIKESGLSVYEIDDLIEKWIFSERDRYILKRILLDGISYEKVSEEIGISVRQTKRAAICKMKVLIEQIKKASK' A
#
# COMPACT_ATOMS: atom_id res chain seq x y z
N MET A 1 4.08 9.64 -7.27
CA MET A 1 3.84 8.24 -7.68
C MET A 1 2.39 7.75 -7.51
N ILE A 2 1.72 7.81 -6.35
CA ILE A 2 0.25 7.59 -6.27
C ILE A 2 -0.51 8.92 -6.12
N LYS A 3 0.03 9.92 -5.40
CA LYS A 3 -0.59 11.27 -5.32
C LYS A 3 -0.74 11.99 -6.69
N GLU A 4 -0.05 11.52 -7.73
CA GLU A 4 -0.14 12.09 -9.09
C GLU A 4 -1.20 11.40 -9.95
N SER A 5 -1.81 10.30 -9.49
CA SER A 5 -2.84 9.60 -10.27
C SER A 5 -4.23 10.24 -10.16
N GLY A 6 -4.37 11.33 -9.39
CA GLY A 6 -5.65 12.02 -9.18
C GLY A 6 -6.68 11.22 -8.37
N LEU A 7 -6.29 10.05 -7.82
CA LEU A 7 -7.18 9.20 -7.03
C LEU A 7 -7.38 9.78 -5.64
N SER A 8 -8.62 9.72 -5.18
CA SER A 8 -8.98 10.04 -3.80
C SER A 8 -8.44 8.98 -2.83
N VAL A 9 -8.33 9.36 -1.55
CA VAL A 9 -7.94 8.44 -0.47
C VAL A 9 -8.90 7.24 -0.40
N TYR A 10 -10.19 7.45 -0.65
CA TYR A 10 -11.21 6.38 -0.66
C TYR A 10 -11.01 5.39 -1.81
N GLU A 11 -10.68 5.86 -3.01
CA GLU A 11 -10.40 4.97 -4.14
C GLU A 11 -9.14 4.13 -3.92
N ILE A 12 -8.12 4.73 -3.28
CA ILE A 12 -6.90 3.99 -2.92
C ILE A 12 -7.24 2.92 -1.86
N ASP A 13 -8.06 3.25 -0.86
CA ASP A 13 -8.47 2.29 0.16
C ASP A 13 -9.28 1.13 -0.44
N ASP A 14 -10.23 1.41 -1.33
CA ASP A 14 -11.02 0.39 -2.03
C ASP A 14 -10.14 -0.53 -2.89
N LEU A 15 -9.16 0.04 -3.61
CA LEU A 15 -8.20 -0.75 -4.39
C LEU A 15 -7.34 -1.65 -3.51
N ILE A 16 -6.94 -1.18 -2.33
CA ILE A 16 -6.19 -1.98 -1.35
C ILE A 16 -7.05 -3.15 -0.86
N GLU A 17 -8.29 -2.89 -0.44
CA GLU A 17 -9.21 -3.94 0.02
C GLU A 17 -9.50 -4.97 -1.07
N LYS A 18 -9.71 -4.52 -2.31
CA LYS A 18 -10.09 -5.38 -3.42
C LYS A 18 -8.98 -6.29 -3.92
N TRP A 19 -7.73 -5.81 -3.91
CA TRP A 19 -6.62 -6.51 -4.57
C TRP A 19 -5.56 -7.08 -3.62
N ILE A 20 -5.56 -6.67 -2.36
CA ILE A 20 -4.57 -7.13 -1.37
C ILE A 20 -5.26 -8.04 -0.35
N PHE A 21 -5.16 -9.34 -0.57
CA PHE A 21 -5.85 -10.33 0.25
C PHE A 21 -5.26 -10.53 1.66
N SER A 22 -3.98 -10.21 1.86
CA SER A 22 -3.33 -10.34 3.17
C SER A 22 -3.66 -9.15 4.07
N GLU A 23 -4.26 -9.41 5.24
CA GLU A 23 -4.59 -8.35 6.21
C GLU A 23 -3.37 -7.56 6.65
N ARG A 24 -2.26 -8.25 6.92
CA ARG A 24 -1.00 -7.61 7.29
C ARG A 24 -0.51 -6.67 6.18
N ASP A 25 -0.56 -7.12 4.93
CA ASP A 25 -0.09 -6.32 3.82
C ASP A 25 -1.04 -5.14 3.53
N ARG A 26 -2.36 -5.30 3.74
CA ARG A 26 -3.32 -4.18 3.73
C ARG A 26 -2.97 -3.17 4.80
N TYR A 27 -2.75 -3.61 6.03
CA TYR A 27 -2.37 -2.74 7.13
C TYR A 27 -1.11 -1.94 6.80
N ILE A 28 -0.04 -2.61 6.35
CA ILE A 28 1.21 -1.96 5.92
C ILE A 28 0.92 -0.87 4.88
N LEU A 29 0.16 -1.20 3.82
CA LEU A 29 -0.13 -0.25 2.75
C LEU A 29 -1.00 0.92 3.20
N LYS A 30 -2.04 0.69 4.01
CA LYS A 30 -2.90 1.77 4.53
C LYS A 30 -2.11 2.74 5.38
N ARG A 31 -1.27 2.23 6.29
CA ARG A 31 -0.41 3.06 7.15
C ARG A 31 0.57 3.92 6.34
N ILE A 32 1.14 3.36 5.28
CA ILE A 32 2.14 4.08 4.47
C ILE A 32 1.48 5.05 3.49
N LEU A 33 0.42 4.62 2.79
CA LEU A 33 -0.18 5.36 1.69
C LEU A 33 -1.27 6.33 2.14
N LEU A 34 -2.09 5.95 3.12
CA LEU A 34 -3.20 6.77 3.62
C LEU A 34 -2.73 7.62 4.81
N ASP A 35 -2.08 7.00 5.81
CA ASP A 35 -1.66 7.70 7.03
C ASP A 35 -0.30 8.40 6.89
N GLY A 36 0.50 8.08 5.86
CA GLY A 36 1.82 8.68 5.64
C GLY A 36 2.90 8.28 6.67
N ILE A 37 2.72 7.14 7.33
CA ILE A 37 3.65 6.64 8.36
C ILE A 37 4.91 6.05 7.70
N SER A 38 6.06 6.26 8.33
CA SER A 38 7.34 5.70 7.85
C SER A 38 7.39 4.18 7.95
N TYR A 39 8.18 3.54 7.09
CA TYR A 39 8.38 2.09 7.09
C TYR A 39 8.92 1.59 8.43
N GLU A 40 9.80 2.38 9.04
CA GLU A 40 10.43 2.09 10.32
C GLU A 40 9.37 1.96 11.42
N LYS A 41 8.46 2.95 11.50
CA LYS A 41 7.40 2.94 12.51
C LYS A 41 6.36 1.83 12.28
N VAL A 42 5.98 1.58 11.02
CA VAL A 42 5.09 0.44 10.69
C VAL A 42 5.75 -0.88 11.06
N SER A 43 7.06 -1.01 10.86
CA SER A 43 7.79 -2.24 11.19
C SER A 43 7.84 -2.50 12.69
N GLU A 44 7.94 -1.45 13.50
CA GLU A 44 7.83 -1.51 14.96
C GLU A 44 6.42 -1.94 15.39
N GLU A 45 5.37 -1.36 14.79
CA GLU A 45 3.97 -1.67 15.13
C GLU A 45 3.61 -3.14 14.89
N ILE A 46 4.16 -3.76 13.84
CA ILE A 46 3.82 -5.14 13.44
C ILE A 46 4.90 -6.17 13.82
N GLY A 47 5.99 -5.73 14.45
CA GLY A 47 7.06 -6.61 14.94
C GLY A 47 7.86 -7.34 13.86
N ILE A 48 8.05 -6.73 12.67
CA ILE A 48 8.90 -7.31 11.60
C ILE A 48 10.05 -6.37 11.24
N SER A 49 11.04 -6.86 10.50
CA SER A 49 12.15 -5.99 10.10
C SER A 49 11.70 -4.89 9.12
N VAL A 50 12.33 -3.72 9.21
CA VAL A 50 12.15 -2.62 8.24
C VAL A 50 12.31 -3.11 6.80
N ARG A 51 13.28 -4.01 6.56
CA ARG A 51 13.52 -4.60 5.24
C ARG A 51 12.34 -5.43 4.74
N GLN A 52 11.74 -6.25 5.60
CA GLN A 52 10.54 -7.02 5.25
C GLN A 52 9.35 -6.09 4.98
N THR A 53 9.18 -5.04 5.79
CA THR A 53 8.14 -4.03 5.61
C THR A 53 8.27 -3.33 4.26
N LYS A 54 9.48 -2.85 3.93
CA LYS A 54 9.77 -2.23 2.62
C LYS A 54 9.51 -3.20 1.47
N ARG A 55 9.95 -4.46 1.59
CA ARG A 55 9.73 -5.48 0.56
C ARG A 55 8.24 -5.75 0.35
N ALA A 56 7.47 -5.91 1.43
CA ALA A 56 6.03 -6.13 1.36
C ALA A 56 5.34 -4.93 0.68
N ALA A 57 5.62 -3.71 1.13
CA ALA A 57 5.05 -2.49 0.54
C ALA A 57 5.37 -2.38 -0.95
N ILE A 58 6.64 -2.51 -1.36
CA ILE A 58 7.04 -2.39 -2.77
C ILE A 58 6.39 -3.47 -3.64
N CYS A 59 6.38 -4.73 -3.19
CA CYS A 59 5.78 -5.83 -3.93
C CYS A 59 4.28 -5.59 -4.16
N LYS A 60 3.57 -5.06 -3.16
CA LYS A 60 2.12 -4.84 -3.27
C LYS A 60 1.76 -3.53 -3.96
N MET A 61 2.57 -2.48 -3.82
CA MET A 61 2.41 -1.25 -4.60
C MET A 61 2.50 -1.52 -6.11
N LYS A 62 3.37 -2.43 -6.56
CA LYS A 62 3.43 -2.83 -7.97
C LYS A 62 2.10 -3.40 -8.47
N VAL A 63 1.47 -4.26 -7.67
CA VAL A 63 0.15 -4.83 -8.00
C VAL A 63 -0.89 -3.71 -8.15
N LEU A 64 -0.94 -2.78 -7.18
CA LEU A 64 -1.88 -1.65 -7.25
C LEU A 64 -1.66 -0.78 -8.50
N ILE A 65 -0.40 -0.46 -8.82
CA ILE A 65 -0.06 0.33 -10.00
C ILE A 65 -0.50 -0.39 -11.29
N GLU A 66 -0.31 -1.70 -11.38
CA GLU A 66 -0.79 -2.48 -12.52
C GLU A 66 -2.31 -2.44 -12.66
N GLN A 67 -3.06 -2.49 -11.56
CA GLN A 67 -4.52 -2.40 -11.60
C GLN A 67 -4.99 -1.00 -11.98
N ILE A 68 -4.36 0.06 -11.48
CA ILE A 68 -4.66 1.45 -11.87
C ILE A 68 -4.43 1.62 -13.38
N LYS A 69 -3.33 1.06 -13.92
CA LYS A 69 -3.05 1.10 -15.37
C LYS A 69 -4.10 0.35 -16.20
N LYS A 70 -4.61 -0.77 -15.70
CA LYS A 70 -5.69 -1.53 -16.37
C LYS A 70 -7.02 -0.78 -16.32
N ALA A 71 -7.32 -0.07 -15.24
CA ALA A 71 -8.54 0.70 -15.10
C ALA A 71 -8.55 1.99 -15.95
N SER A 72 -7.36 2.52 -16.28
CA SER A 72 -7.19 3.72 -17.11
C SER A 72 -7.19 3.45 -18.62
N LYS A 73 -7.41 2.21 -19.07
CA LYS A 73 -7.31 1.78 -20.47
C LYS A 73 -8.63 1.16 -20.93
#